data_AF-A0A7C8AEY0-F1
#
_entry.id   AF-A0A7C8AEY0-F1
#
_cell.length_a   1.000
_cell.length_b   1.000
_cell.length_c   1.000
_cell.angle_alpha   90.00
_cell.angle_beta   90.00
_cell.angle_gamma   90.00
#
_symmetry.space_group_name_H-M   'P 1'
#
loop_
_entity.id
_entity.type
_entity.pdbx_description
1 polymer ?
#
loop_
_entity_poly.entity_id
_entity_poly.type
_entity_poly.pdbx_seq_one_letter_code
_entity_poly.pdbx_strand_id
1 'polypeptide(L)'
;MSNVFSYKISLWRTVLLPFWWHKTIVRYWYPGKTKTVKNLPKDIGIDFLNYSVQAAIYFFDRHFIDDAIKEVDINQLTANRQWQAYLDIGLALYDMGYRDEGIDYLDQSVKLERSLQKKTYTAQYLLCYRLNEKAYWDKRLEYAQSLNEQSPENISTKVILIKSYIAKKMFDEAKKIIQELANLDKGFEVLLADLYYEIGDIGLASSFYDKHRLGKGDDFWRVSFDYKKAVAYYKTNQTEKWQKQARKIGCRTAWDKFYQLDYLEREGIERIEEIDEVICLSSNKKPLFCVEKFILFVKRTPWIAWRIFLMYRYAVLYFLAGLVLVGMVLRLFLEYLMR
;
A
#
# COMPACT_ATOMS: atom_id res chain seq x y z
N MET A 1 -14.25 24.60 6.72
CA MET A 1 -14.22 23.98 5.36
C MET A 1 -13.31 24.61 4.26
N SER A 2 -12.59 25.74 4.40
CA SER A 2 -12.07 26.47 3.21
C SER A 2 -10.65 26.21 2.68
N ASN A 3 -9.73 25.51 3.37
CA ASN A 3 -8.34 25.38 2.88
C ASN A 3 -7.97 24.01 2.26
N VAL A 4 -8.67 22.93 2.65
CA VAL A 4 -8.35 21.55 2.23
C VAL A 4 -8.52 21.35 0.71
N PHE A 5 -9.50 22.01 0.08
CA PHE A 5 -9.75 21.89 -1.35
C PHE A 5 -8.84 22.76 -2.24
N SER A 6 -7.98 23.61 -1.66
CA SER A 6 -7.06 24.45 -2.45
C SER A 6 -5.79 23.71 -2.87
N TYR A 7 -5.53 22.53 -2.29
CA TYR A 7 -4.33 21.76 -2.56
C TYR A 7 -4.44 20.98 -3.87
N LYS A 8 -3.75 21.46 -4.91
CA LYS A 8 -3.53 20.69 -6.14
C LYS A 8 -2.55 19.55 -5.88
N ILE A 9 -3.07 18.33 -5.91
CA ILE A 9 -2.29 17.10 -5.94
C ILE A 9 -1.54 17.05 -7.28
N SER A 10 -0.25 17.42 -7.28
CA SER A 10 0.67 17.23 -8.41
C SER A 10 0.77 15.77 -8.83
N LEU A 11 0.67 15.52 -10.13
CA LEU A 11 0.78 14.19 -10.75
C LEU A 11 2.08 13.47 -10.34
N TRP A 12 3.18 14.22 -10.19
CA TRP A 12 4.49 13.65 -9.86
C TRP A 12 4.54 13.01 -8.47
N ARG A 13 3.81 13.53 -7.47
CA ARG A 13 3.80 12.90 -6.15
C ARG A 13 2.85 11.70 -6.10
N THR A 14 1.85 11.62 -6.99
CA THR A 14 1.00 10.42 -7.13
C THR A 14 1.80 9.20 -7.59
N VAL A 15 2.87 9.44 -8.36
CA VAL A 15 3.83 8.39 -8.77
C VAL A 15 4.63 7.85 -7.59
N LEU A 16 4.79 8.63 -6.52
CA LEU A 16 5.60 8.25 -5.35
C LEU A 16 4.83 7.43 -4.32
N LEU A 17 3.49 7.42 -4.41
CA LEU A 17 2.65 6.66 -3.49
C LEU A 17 2.89 5.14 -3.60
N PRO A 18 2.73 4.39 -2.49
CA PRO A 18 2.70 2.93 -2.54
C PRO A 18 1.68 2.42 -3.55
N PHE A 19 1.96 1.27 -4.13
CA PHE A 19 1.13 0.66 -5.17
C PHE A 19 -0.33 0.51 -4.74
N TRP A 20 -0.54 0.14 -3.47
CA TRP A 20 -1.85 -0.02 -2.87
C TRP A 20 -2.63 1.30 -2.86
N TRP A 21 -2.07 2.36 -2.27
CA TRP A 21 -2.66 3.70 -2.24
C TRP A 21 -2.88 4.30 -3.63
N HIS A 22 -1.98 4.05 -4.58
CA HIS A 22 -2.16 4.50 -5.95
C HIS A 22 -3.47 3.95 -6.57
N LYS A 23 -3.81 2.67 -6.35
CA LYS A 23 -5.07 2.12 -6.88
C LYS A 23 -6.29 2.78 -6.23
N THR A 24 -6.22 3.04 -4.92
CA THR A 24 -7.29 3.68 -4.17
C THR A 24 -7.47 5.13 -4.62
N ILE A 25 -6.42 5.94 -4.61
CA ILE A 25 -6.46 7.38 -4.91
C ILE A 25 -6.85 7.68 -6.36
N VAL A 26 -6.29 6.97 -7.33
CA VAL A 26 -6.56 7.23 -8.76
C VAL A 26 -8.01 6.94 -9.14
N ARG A 27 -8.70 6.03 -8.41
CA ARG A 27 -10.12 5.73 -8.66
C ARG A 27 -11.03 6.94 -8.40
N TYR A 28 -10.63 7.87 -7.54
CA TYR A 28 -11.43 9.02 -7.13
C TYR A 28 -11.07 10.33 -7.86
N TRP A 29 -10.03 10.32 -8.70
CA TRP A 29 -9.61 11.47 -9.51
C TRP A 29 -10.56 11.85 -10.67
N TYR A 30 -11.80 11.33 -10.68
CA TYR A 30 -12.76 11.61 -11.74
C TYR A 30 -13.29 13.06 -11.62
N PRO A 31 -12.97 13.99 -12.54
CA PRO A 31 -13.29 15.41 -12.40
C PRO A 31 -14.78 15.75 -12.52
N GLY A 32 -15.64 14.75 -12.76
CA GLY A 32 -17.07 14.96 -12.99
C GLY A 32 -17.89 15.23 -11.73
N LYS A 33 -17.29 15.25 -10.53
CA LYS A 33 -18.02 15.36 -9.25
C LYS A 33 -17.52 16.42 -8.27
N THR A 34 -16.56 17.26 -8.64
CA THR A 34 -16.21 18.44 -7.83
C THR A 34 -17.21 19.56 -8.07
N LYS A 35 -18.47 19.36 -7.67
CA LYS A 35 -19.40 20.47 -7.46
C LYS A 35 -18.94 21.22 -6.20
N THR A 36 -18.97 22.55 -6.27
CA THR A 36 -18.65 23.47 -5.18
C THR A 36 -19.42 23.09 -3.90
N VAL A 37 -18.68 22.83 -2.83
CA VAL A 37 -19.14 22.16 -1.59
C VAL A 37 -20.10 22.98 -0.72
N LYS A 38 -20.39 24.24 -1.09
CA LYS A 38 -21.08 25.18 -0.18
C LYS A 38 -22.57 24.89 0.06
N ASN A 39 -23.27 24.09 -0.76
CA ASN A 39 -24.72 23.87 -0.67
C ASN A 39 -25.13 22.39 -0.83
N LEU A 40 -24.35 21.46 -0.30
CA LEU A 40 -24.47 20.04 -0.65
C LEU A 40 -25.19 19.21 0.45
N PRO A 41 -26.15 18.32 0.09
CA PRO A 41 -26.92 17.51 1.04
C PRO A 41 -26.04 16.57 1.90
N LYS A 42 -26.57 16.13 3.06
CA LYS A 42 -25.89 15.34 4.11
C LYS A 42 -25.09 14.12 3.59
N ASP A 43 -25.46 13.55 2.44
CA ASP A 43 -24.75 12.43 1.80
C ASP A 43 -23.36 12.78 1.22
N ILE A 44 -22.95 14.05 1.19
CA ILE A 44 -21.64 14.48 0.65
C ILE A 44 -20.52 14.52 1.71
N GLY A 45 -20.86 14.35 3.00
CA GLY A 45 -19.86 14.24 4.07
C GLY A 45 -18.85 13.11 3.82
N ILE A 46 -19.28 11.98 3.25
CA ILE A 46 -18.37 10.87 2.93
C ILE A 46 -17.39 11.21 1.80
N ASP A 47 -17.81 12.00 0.81
CA ASP A 47 -16.92 12.38 -0.29
C ASP A 47 -15.84 13.36 0.20
N PHE A 48 -16.20 14.26 1.11
CA PHE A 48 -15.22 15.12 1.80
C PHE A 48 -14.26 14.31 2.68
N LEU A 49 -14.77 13.35 3.45
CA LEU A 49 -13.93 12.47 4.28
C LEU A 49 -12.96 11.66 3.42
N ASN A 50 -13.44 11.04 2.34
CA ASN A 50 -12.62 10.27 1.41
C ASN A 50 -11.53 11.15 0.77
N TYR A 51 -11.88 12.36 0.33
CA TYR A 51 -10.90 13.31 -0.19
C TYR A 51 -9.85 13.66 0.85
N SER A 52 -10.26 13.89 2.09
CA SER A 52 -9.37 14.28 3.18
C SER A 52 -8.43 13.15 3.59
N VAL A 53 -8.91 11.91 3.64
CA VAL A 53 -8.06 10.71 3.81
C VAL A 53 -7.02 10.61 2.69
N GLN A 54 -7.41 10.84 1.44
CA GLN A 54 -6.48 10.83 0.31
C GLN A 54 -5.46 11.97 0.39
N ALA A 55 -5.88 13.16 0.79
CA ALA A 55 -5.00 14.30 1.01
C ALA A 55 -4.01 14.00 2.15
N ALA A 56 -4.47 13.39 3.24
CA ALA A 56 -3.62 12.97 4.36
C ALA A 56 -2.52 12.01 3.92
N ILE A 57 -2.88 10.96 3.19
CA ILE A 57 -1.91 10.01 2.62
C ILE A 57 -0.95 10.68 1.65
N TYR A 58 -1.46 11.57 0.80
CA TYR A 58 -0.67 12.22 -0.23
C TYR A 58 0.33 13.22 0.33
N PHE A 59 -0.09 14.03 1.29
CA PHE A 59 0.76 15.02 1.96
C PHE A 59 1.55 14.43 3.13
N PHE A 60 1.18 13.22 3.57
CA PHE A 60 1.65 12.58 4.80
C PHE A 60 1.39 13.50 6.01
N ASP A 61 0.14 13.97 6.10
CA ASP A 61 -0.30 14.96 7.09
C ASP A 61 -1.66 14.57 7.68
N ARG A 62 -1.66 14.25 8.97
CA ARG A 62 -2.85 13.78 9.70
C ARG A 62 -3.94 14.84 9.82
N HIS A 63 -3.60 16.12 9.79
CA HIS A 63 -4.57 17.19 10.06
C HIS A 63 -5.77 17.16 9.09
N PHE A 64 -5.57 16.69 7.86
CA PHE A 64 -6.68 16.50 6.91
C PHE A 64 -7.74 15.52 7.43
N ILE A 65 -7.34 14.41 8.06
CA ILE A 65 -8.26 13.44 8.67
C ILE A 65 -8.93 14.06 9.89
N ASP A 66 -8.16 14.70 10.78
CA ASP A 66 -8.70 15.29 12.01
C ASP A 66 -9.75 16.37 11.71
N ASP A 67 -9.50 17.22 10.72
CA ASP A 67 -10.45 18.24 10.27
C ASP A 67 -11.70 17.61 9.65
N ALA A 68 -11.55 16.53 8.88
CA ALA A 68 -12.68 15.82 8.30
C ALA A 68 -13.57 15.15 9.34
N ILE A 69 -12.99 14.53 10.37
CA ILE A 69 -13.74 13.88 11.46
C ILE A 69 -14.49 14.91 12.31
N LYS A 70 -13.97 16.13 12.49
CA LYS A 70 -14.69 17.22 13.19
C LYS A 70 -15.93 17.69 12.42
N GLU A 71 -15.83 17.74 11.09
CA GLU A 71 -16.89 18.26 10.22
C GLU A 71 -17.91 17.17 9.81
N VAL A 72 -17.53 15.89 9.88
CA VAL A 72 -18.36 14.74 9.49
C VAL A 72 -18.61 13.86 10.70
N ASP A 73 -19.82 13.94 11.27
CA ASP A 73 -20.26 12.97 12.28
C ASP A 73 -20.46 11.60 11.62
N ILE A 74 -19.44 10.74 11.75
CA ILE A 74 -19.44 9.39 11.18
C ILE A 74 -20.66 8.60 11.66
N ASN A 75 -21.11 8.79 12.91
CA ASN A 75 -22.22 8.04 13.48
C ASN A 75 -23.58 8.37 12.84
N GLN A 76 -23.69 9.47 12.10
CA GLN A 76 -24.89 9.85 11.37
C GLN A 76 -24.91 9.28 9.94
N LEU A 77 -23.81 8.69 9.47
CA LEU A 77 -23.75 8.04 8.17
C LEU A 77 -24.52 6.70 8.20
N THR A 78 -24.96 6.22 7.03
CA THR A 78 -25.49 4.85 6.92
C THR A 78 -24.43 3.83 7.32
N ALA A 79 -24.82 2.68 7.86
CA ALA A 79 -23.88 1.67 8.36
C ALA A 79 -22.84 1.23 7.28
N ASN A 80 -23.24 1.15 6.02
CA ASN A 80 -22.32 0.88 4.91
C ASN A 80 -21.25 1.98 4.72
N ARG A 81 -21.63 3.24 4.95
CA ARG A 81 -20.75 4.40 4.84
C ARG A 81 -19.88 4.56 6.08
N GLN A 82 -20.40 4.27 7.28
CA GLN A 82 -19.61 4.15 8.52
C GLN A 82 -18.51 3.10 8.37
N TRP A 83 -18.87 1.91 7.89
CA TRP A 83 -17.93 0.83 7.63
C TRP A 83 -16.76 1.28 6.74
N GLN A 84 -17.07 1.95 5.63
CA GLN A 84 -16.06 2.44 4.69
C GLN A 84 -15.23 3.59 5.30
N ALA A 85 -15.87 4.53 6.01
CA ALA A 85 -15.19 5.64 6.67
C ALA A 85 -14.15 5.13 7.68
N TYR A 86 -14.55 4.23 8.58
CA TYR A 86 -13.66 3.62 9.55
C TYR A 86 -12.54 2.79 8.90
N LEU A 87 -12.85 2.09 7.81
CA LEU A 87 -11.83 1.38 7.02
C LEU A 87 -10.79 2.37 6.48
N ASP A 88 -11.22 3.40 5.75
CA ASP A 88 -10.31 4.32 5.07
C ASP A 88 -9.49 5.17 6.04
N ILE A 89 -10.11 5.68 7.12
CA ILE A 89 -9.42 6.40 8.20
C ILE A 89 -8.40 5.50 8.87
N GLY A 90 -8.81 4.29 9.29
CA GLY A 90 -7.95 3.38 10.04
C GLY A 90 -6.72 2.95 9.26
N LEU A 91 -6.90 2.66 7.96
CA LEU A 91 -5.79 2.34 7.07
C LEU A 91 -4.84 3.53 6.91
N ALA A 92 -5.37 4.74 6.75
CA ALA A 92 -4.55 5.91 6.54
C ALA A 92 -3.75 6.31 7.78
N LEU A 93 -4.39 6.31 8.95
CA LEU A 93 -3.73 6.57 10.22
C LEU A 93 -2.63 5.55 10.49
N TYR A 94 -2.91 4.25 10.30
CA TYR A 94 -1.92 3.20 10.48
C TYR A 94 -0.70 3.41 9.58
N ASP A 95 -0.93 3.62 8.28
CA ASP A 95 0.13 3.79 7.28
C ASP A 95 0.93 5.10 7.51
N MET A 96 0.35 6.12 8.16
CA MET A 96 1.05 7.33 8.59
C MET A 96 1.82 7.20 9.92
N GLY A 97 1.77 6.04 10.58
CA GLY A 97 2.46 5.77 11.84
C GLY A 97 1.60 5.91 13.10
N TYR A 98 0.34 6.33 12.97
CA TYR A 98 -0.64 6.36 14.07
C TYR A 98 -1.30 4.98 14.22
N ARG A 99 -0.49 3.97 14.55
CA ARG A 99 -0.83 2.54 14.39
C ARG A 99 -1.95 2.08 15.31
N ASP A 100 -1.86 2.36 16.60
CA ASP A 100 -2.85 1.90 17.59
C ASP A 100 -4.24 2.48 17.28
N GLU A 101 -4.31 3.79 17.02
CA GLU A 101 -5.55 4.46 16.62
C GLU A 101 -6.08 3.95 15.27
N GLY A 102 -5.18 3.72 14.30
CA GLY A 102 -5.54 3.11 13.03
C GLY A 102 -6.15 1.72 13.20
N ILE A 103 -5.60 0.90 14.10
CA ILE A 103 -6.13 -0.42 14.49
C ILE A 103 -7.51 -0.28 15.12
N ASP A 104 -7.73 0.68 16.01
CA ASP A 104 -9.04 0.91 16.64
C ASP A 104 -10.12 1.23 15.60
N TYR A 105 -9.83 2.11 14.65
CA TYR A 105 -10.74 2.41 13.54
C TYR A 105 -11.01 1.18 12.65
N LEU A 106 -9.97 0.40 12.33
CA LEU A 106 -10.13 -0.84 11.57
C LEU A 106 -11.01 -1.86 12.31
N ASP A 107 -10.85 -1.97 13.63
CA ASP A 107 -11.66 -2.85 14.48
C ASP A 107 -13.15 -2.47 14.44
N GLN A 108 -13.46 -1.17 14.49
CA GLN A 108 -14.84 -0.67 14.30
C GLN A 108 -15.37 -1.03 12.90
N SER A 109 -14.54 -0.94 11.86
CA SER A 109 -14.92 -1.39 10.53
C SER A 109 -15.23 -2.88 10.49
N VAL A 110 -14.42 -3.73 11.14
CA VAL A 110 -14.69 -5.19 11.20
C VAL A 110 -16.00 -5.51 11.93
N LYS A 111 -16.29 -4.82 13.04
CA LYS A 111 -17.56 -4.97 13.76
C LYS A 111 -18.77 -4.66 12.87
N LEU A 112 -18.70 -3.57 12.11
CA LEU A 112 -19.74 -3.21 11.14
C LEU A 112 -19.79 -4.18 9.95
N GLU A 113 -18.66 -4.70 9.48
CA GLU A 113 -18.62 -5.69 8.40
C GLU A 113 -19.42 -6.94 8.76
N ARG A 114 -19.23 -7.41 10.00
CA ARG A 114 -19.94 -8.56 10.58
C ARG A 114 -21.43 -8.27 10.77
N SER A 115 -21.79 -7.12 11.34
CA SER A 115 -23.21 -6.76 11.55
C SER A 115 -23.97 -6.59 10.24
N LEU A 116 -23.30 -6.12 9.19
CA LEU A 116 -23.84 -6.00 7.83
C LEU A 116 -23.84 -7.31 7.04
N GLN A 117 -23.34 -8.41 7.62
CA GLN A 117 -23.22 -9.73 6.98
C GLN A 117 -22.51 -9.67 5.61
N LYS A 118 -21.50 -8.79 5.49
CA LYS A 118 -20.74 -8.67 4.25
C LYS A 118 -19.86 -9.92 4.05
N LYS A 119 -20.02 -10.59 2.92
CA LYS A 119 -19.21 -11.76 2.55
C LYS A 119 -17.80 -11.43 2.06
N THR A 120 -17.42 -10.15 2.01
CA THR A 120 -16.14 -9.69 1.43
C THR A 120 -14.96 -9.77 2.39
N TYR A 121 -15.22 -9.80 3.70
CA TYR A 121 -14.22 -9.86 4.79
C TYR A 121 -13.02 -8.93 4.61
N THR A 122 -13.22 -7.79 3.95
CA THR A 122 -12.16 -6.90 3.48
C THR A 122 -11.57 -6.12 4.64
N ALA A 123 -12.42 -5.66 5.57
CA ALA A 123 -11.93 -4.98 6.77
C ALA A 123 -11.13 -5.95 7.64
N GLN A 124 -11.64 -7.17 7.85
CA GLN A 124 -10.97 -8.17 8.68
C GLN A 124 -9.62 -8.59 8.06
N TYR A 125 -9.59 -8.81 6.75
CA TYR A 125 -8.37 -9.10 6.00
C TYR A 125 -7.33 -7.99 6.17
N LEU A 126 -7.71 -6.72 5.94
CA LEU A 126 -6.78 -5.59 6.01
C LEU A 126 -6.31 -5.29 7.43
N LEU A 127 -7.13 -5.54 8.44
CA LEU A 127 -6.75 -5.48 9.85
C LEU A 127 -5.68 -6.52 10.17
N CYS A 128 -5.83 -7.77 9.72
CA CYS A 128 -4.83 -8.82 9.97
C CYS A 128 -3.43 -8.49 9.42
N TYR A 129 -3.32 -7.74 8.31
CA TYR A 129 -2.02 -7.27 7.81
C TYR A 129 -1.34 -6.27 8.74
N ARG A 130 -2.13 -5.58 9.56
CA ARG A 130 -1.71 -4.45 10.41
C ARG A 130 -1.56 -4.85 11.88
N LEU A 131 -2.05 -6.03 12.26
CA LEU A 131 -1.78 -6.64 13.56
C LEU A 131 -0.44 -7.41 13.57
N ASN A 132 0.60 -6.87 12.93
CA ASN A 132 1.90 -7.56 12.83
C ASN A 132 2.81 -7.35 14.05
N GLU A 133 2.51 -6.35 14.88
CA GLU A 133 3.27 -6.07 16.11
C GLU A 133 3.01 -7.13 17.19
N LYS A 134 4.03 -7.39 18.02
CA LYS A 134 4.03 -8.36 19.12
C LYS A 134 2.81 -8.26 20.03
N ALA A 135 2.43 -7.03 20.37
CA ALA A 135 1.29 -6.75 21.24
C ALA A 135 -0.05 -7.26 20.67
N TYR A 136 -0.12 -7.49 19.36
CA TYR A 136 -1.34 -7.86 18.65
C TYR A 136 -1.32 -9.26 18.05
N TRP A 137 -0.29 -10.08 18.30
CA TRP A 137 -0.16 -11.40 17.69
C TRP A 137 -1.30 -12.36 18.04
N ASP A 138 -1.79 -12.32 19.29
CA ASP A 138 -2.94 -13.14 19.70
C ASP A 138 -4.21 -12.74 18.96
N LYS A 139 -4.50 -11.43 18.95
CA LYS A 139 -5.64 -10.86 18.21
C LYS A 139 -5.56 -11.21 16.73
N ARG A 140 -4.37 -11.08 16.12
CA ARG A 140 -4.15 -11.45 14.71
C ARG A 140 -4.47 -12.92 14.45
N LEU A 141 -3.98 -13.83 15.30
CA LEU A 141 -4.21 -15.26 15.14
C LEU A 141 -5.70 -15.60 15.18
N GLU A 142 -6.45 -15.03 16.14
CA GLU A 142 -7.89 -15.20 16.25
C GLU A 142 -8.61 -14.77 14.95
N TYR A 143 -8.33 -13.55 14.45
CA TYR A 143 -8.93 -13.09 13.21
C TYR A 143 -8.50 -13.91 11.99
N ALA A 144 -7.26 -14.39 11.94
CA ALA A 144 -6.74 -15.20 10.86
C ALA A 144 -7.40 -16.59 10.80
N GLN A 145 -7.60 -17.23 11.95
CA GLN A 145 -8.33 -18.49 12.07
C GLN A 145 -9.78 -18.31 11.60
N SER A 146 -10.47 -17.28 12.11
CA SER A 146 -11.83 -16.94 11.70
C SER A 146 -11.95 -16.68 10.19
N LEU A 147 -11.00 -15.96 9.58
CA LEU A 147 -10.96 -15.74 8.12
C LEU A 147 -10.78 -17.04 7.34
N ASN A 148 -9.89 -17.92 7.81
CA ASN A 148 -9.63 -19.20 7.14
C ASN A 148 -10.81 -20.17 7.27
N GLU A 149 -11.53 -20.16 8.40
CA GLU A 149 -12.77 -20.94 8.55
C GLU A 149 -13.88 -20.47 7.61
N GLN A 150 -14.01 -19.15 7.43
CA GLN A 150 -15.02 -18.54 6.56
C GLN A 150 -14.72 -18.69 5.06
N SER A 151 -13.45 -18.86 4.69
CA SER A 151 -12.99 -18.98 3.29
C SER A 151 -11.74 -19.85 3.20
N PRO A 152 -11.85 -21.17 3.44
CA PRO A 152 -10.70 -22.09 3.51
C PRO A 152 -10.00 -22.31 2.17
N GLU A 153 -10.66 -22.00 1.06
CA GLU A 153 -10.11 -22.04 -0.30
C GLU A 153 -9.31 -20.78 -0.67
N ASN A 154 -9.45 -19.70 0.10
CA ASN A 154 -8.76 -18.45 -0.19
C ASN A 154 -7.29 -18.52 0.22
N ILE A 155 -6.40 -18.55 -0.76
CA ILE A 155 -4.95 -18.59 -0.52
C ILE A 155 -4.48 -17.46 0.41
N SER A 156 -5.07 -16.27 0.28
CA SER A 156 -4.63 -15.11 1.05
C SER A 156 -4.95 -15.25 2.55
N THR A 157 -6.06 -15.90 2.92
CA THR A 157 -6.39 -16.17 4.34
C THR A 157 -5.44 -17.20 4.92
N LYS A 158 -5.06 -18.24 4.15
CA LYS A 158 -4.02 -19.19 4.53
C LYS A 158 -2.66 -18.53 4.75
N VAL A 159 -2.25 -17.59 3.89
CA VAL A 159 -0.98 -16.87 4.04
C VAL A 159 -0.98 -16.02 5.33
N ILE A 160 -2.09 -15.34 5.64
CA ILE A 160 -2.22 -14.61 6.91
C ILE A 160 -2.14 -15.57 8.11
N LEU A 161 -2.79 -16.73 8.02
CA LEU A 161 -2.77 -17.74 9.09
C LEU A 161 -1.36 -18.30 9.31
N ILE A 162 -0.64 -18.64 8.24
CA ILE A 162 0.78 -19.04 8.30
C ILE A 162 1.61 -18.00 9.03
N LYS A 163 1.50 -16.72 8.65
CA LYS A 163 2.26 -15.64 9.29
C LYS A 163 1.91 -15.48 10.77
N SER A 164 0.65 -15.70 11.12
CA SER A 164 0.18 -15.65 12.52
C SER A 164 0.75 -16.82 13.33
N TYR A 165 0.75 -18.03 12.78
CA TYR A 165 1.39 -19.19 13.40
C TYR A 165 2.90 -19.01 13.57
N ILE A 166 3.59 -18.50 12.54
CA ILE A 166 5.02 -18.17 12.64
C ILE A 166 5.29 -17.19 13.78
N ALA A 167 4.54 -16.09 13.86
CA ALA A 167 4.67 -15.09 14.93
C ALA A 167 4.41 -15.69 16.33
N LYS A 168 3.46 -16.63 16.44
CA LYS A 168 3.13 -17.35 17.67
C LYS A 168 4.01 -18.57 17.94
N LYS A 169 5.06 -18.80 17.15
CA LYS A 169 5.98 -19.95 17.23
C LYS A 169 5.30 -21.32 17.08
N MET A 170 4.16 -21.37 16.43
CA MET A 170 3.42 -22.58 16.05
C MET A 170 3.97 -23.10 14.71
N PHE A 171 5.23 -23.54 14.73
CA PHE A 171 6.00 -23.78 13.52
C PHE A 171 5.52 -24.99 12.71
N ASP A 172 5.03 -26.03 13.38
CA ASP A 172 4.55 -27.24 12.72
C ASP A 172 3.26 -26.98 11.94
N GLU A 173 2.32 -26.24 12.53
CA GLU A 173 1.07 -25.82 11.89
C GLU A 173 1.35 -24.91 10.70
N ALA A 174 2.26 -23.95 10.85
CA ALA A 174 2.69 -23.08 9.75
C ALA A 174 3.30 -23.91 8.60
N LYS A 175 4.24 -24.81 8.92
CA LYS A 175 4.94 -25.64 7.93
C LYS A 175 3.99 -26.51 7.13
N LYS A 176 3.00 -27.12 7.78
CA LYS A 176 1.98 -27.95 7.12
C LYS A 176 1.23 -27.15 6.04
N ILE A 177 0.72 -25.96 6.38
CA ILE A 177 -0.03 -25.13 5.42
C ILE A 177 0.90 -24.61 4.31
N ILE A 178 2.15 -24.26 4.63
CA ILE A 178 3.12 -23.85 3.61
C ILE A 178 3.37 -24.98 2.61
N GLN A 179 3.51 -26.22 3.06
CA GLN A 179 3.70 -27.38 2.17
C GLN A 179 2.49 -27.62 1.27
N GLU A 180 1.26 -27.48 1.81
CA GLU A 180 0.04 -27.54 1.01
C GLU A 180 0.03 -26.48 -0.10
N LEU A 181 0.40 -25.23 0.21
CA LEU A 181 0.45 -24.15 -0.77
C LEU A 181 1.62 -24.31 -1.77
N ALA A 182 2.78 -24.78 -1.33
CA ALA A 182 3.95 -25.00 -2.18
C ALA A 182 3.72 -26.08 -3.24
N ASN A 183 2.85 -27.07 -2.94
CA ASN A 183 2.41 -28.07 -3.91
C ASN A 183 1.53 -27.47 -5.02
N LEU A 184 0.83 -26.35 -4.76
CA LEU A 184 0.02 -25.64 -5.75
C LEU A 184 0.89 -24.68 -6.59
N ASP A 185 1.76 -23.93 -5.93
CA ASP A 185 2.71 -23.01 -6.56
C ASP A 185 3.99 -22.92 -5.71
N LYS A 186 5.12 -23.28 -6.31
CA LYS A 186 6.45 -23.19 -5.67
C LYS A 186 6.81 -21.77 -5.23
N GLY A 187 6.12 -20.75 -5.73
CA GLY A 187 6.24 -19.38 -5.23
C GLY A 187 5.98 -19.25 -3.73
N PHE A 188 5.12 -20.10 -3.14
CA PHE A 188 4.82 -20.09 -1.71
C PHE A 188 5.96 -20.63 -0.82
N GLU A 189 6.98 -21.28 -1.38
CA GLU A 189 8.20 -21.66 -0.65
C GLU A 189 8.93 -20.43 -0.08
N VAL A 190 8.63 -19.21 -0.56
CA VAL A 190 9.12 -17.96 0.05
C VAL A 190 8.75 -17.84 1.53
N LEU A 191 7.63 -18.44 1.96
CA LEU A 191 7.17 -18.44 3.35
C LEU A 191 8.03 -19.35 4.24
N LEU A 192 8.71 -20.35 3.66
CA LEU A 192 9.68 -21.17 4.38
C LEU A 192 10.90 -20.33 4.83
N ALA A 193 11.27 -19.30 4.07
CA ALA A 193 12.37 -18.42 4.47
C ALA A 193 12.10 -17.75 5.82
N ASP A 194 10.88 -17.21 5.99
CA ASP A 194 10.47 -16.59 7.26
C ASP A 194 10.29 -17.62 8.38
N LEU A 195 9.77 -18.82 8.06
CA LEU A 195 9.65 -19.91 9.04
C LEU A 195 11.03 -20.30 9.58
N TYR A 196 12.00 -20.59 8.70
CA TYR A 196 13.35 -20.97 9.12
C TYR A 196 14.08 -19.83 9.84
N TYR A 197 13.83 -18.58 9.45
CA TYR A 197 14.35 -17.42 10.16
C TYR A 197 13.88 -17.41 11.63
N GLU A 198 12.59 -17.61 11.88
CA GLU A 198 12.03 -17.62 13.25
C GLU A 198 12.39 -18.87 14.06
N ILE A 199 12.63 -20.01 13.42
CA ILE A 199 13.17 -21.22 14.07
C ILE A 199 14.63 -21.01 14.50
N GLY A 200 15.36 -20.10 13.83
CA GLY A 200 16.79 -19.87 14.04
C GLY A 200 17.69 -20.67 13.10
N ASP A 201 17.14 -21.37 12.11
CA ASP A 201 17.94 -21.99 11.03
C ASP A 201 18.27 -20.94 9.96
N ILE A 202 19.19 -20.06 10.32
CA ILE A 202 19.53 -18.90 9.49
C ILE A 202 20.19 -19.30 8.16
N GLY A 203 20.88 -20.45 8.12
CA GLY A 203 21.47 -21.00 6.90
C GLY A 203 20.40 -21.38 5.87
N LEU A 204 19.39 -22.14 6.27
CA LEU A 204 18.25 -22.46 5.39
C LEU A 204 17.47 -21.20 5.02
N ALA A 205 17.18 -20.31 5.98
CA ALA A 205 16.48 -19.05 5.71
C ALA A 205 17.16 -18.24 4.60
N SER A 206 18.49 -18.07 4.69
CA SER A 206 19.28 -17.40 3.66
C SER A 206 19.17 -18.08 2.29
N SER A 207 19.19 -19.42 2.22
CA SER A 207 19.05 -20.16 0.97
C SER A 207 17.69 -19.94 0.31
N PHE A 208 16.61 -19.94 1.09
CA PHE A 208 15.27 -19.67 0.59
C PHE A 208 15.09 -18.21 0.15
N TYR A 209 15.66 -17.24 0.88
CA TYR A 209 15.65 -15.84 0.47
C TYR A 209 16.38 -15.60 -0.86
N ASP A 210 17.40 -16.39 -1.21
CA ASP A 210 18.09 -16.33 -2.51
C ASP A 210 17.21 -16.85 -3.65
N LYS A 211 16.54 -17.98 -3.42
CA LYS A 211 15.76 -18.69 -4.44
C LYS A 211 14.43 -18.02 -4.75
N HIS A 212 13.76 -17.47 -3.74
CA HIS A 212 12.40 -16.98 -3.87
C HIS A 212 12.32 -15.46 -3.69
N ARG A 213 11.29 -14.87 -4.30
CA ARG A 213 10.99 -13.44 -4.18
C ARG A 213 9.57 -13.29 -3.67
N LEU A 214 9.38 -12.29 -2.81
CA LEU A 214 8.07 -11.91 -2.34
C LEU A 214 7.15 -11.54 -3.52
N GLY A 215 5.89 -11.97 -3.46
CA GLY A 215 4.91 -11.80 -4.52
C GLY A 215 4.54 -10.34 -4.78
N LYS A 216 3.92 -10.08 -5.94
CA LYS A 216 3.33 -8.76 -6.25
C LYS A 216 1.99 -8.63 -5.52
N GLY A 217 2.02 -8.21 -4.26
CA GLY A 217 0.82 -8.07 -3.43
C GLY A 217 1.11 -8.09 -1.93
N ASP A 218 2.22 -8.71 -1.54
CA ASP A 218 2.63 -8.82 -0.14
C ASP A 218 3.44 -7.61 0.34
N ASP A 219 3.15 -6.42 -0.22
CA ASP A 219 3.91 -5.21 0.06
C ASP A 219 3.86 -4.82 1.55
N PHE A 220 2.82 -5.26 2.28
CA PHE A 220 2.65 -5.04 3.71
C PHE A 220 3.75 -5.67 4.58
N TRP A 221 4.34 -6.79 4.15
CA TRP A 221 5.44 -7.45 4.89
C TRP A 221 6.80 -7.24 4.23
N ARG A 222 6.88 -6.31 3.29
CA ARG A 222 8.10 -6.12 2.48
C ARG A 222 9.27 -5.61 3.32
N VAL A 223 9.03 -4.66 4.23
CA VAL A 223 10.09 -4.12 5.10
C VAL A 223 10.67 -5.24 5.98
N SER A 224 9.81 -5.97 6.69
CA SER A 224 10.21 -7.09 7.54
C SER A 224 10.93 -8.17 6.74
N PHE A 225 10.42 -8.52 5.56
CA PHE A 225 11.04 -9.53 4.69
C PHE A 225 12.43 -9.10 4.21
N ASP A 226 12.57 -7.87 3.72
CA ASP A 226 13.84 -7.35 3.25
C ASP A 226 14.88 -7.29 4.37
N TYR A 227 14.46 -6.88 5.57
CA TYR A 227 15.35 -6.74 6.72
C TYR A 227 15.78 -8.11 7.27
N LYS A 228 14.84 -9.04 7.48
CA LYS A 228 15.15 -10.44 7.84
C LYS A 228 16.10 -11.10 6.85
N LYS A 229 15.92 -10.83 5.55
CA LYS A 229 16.84 -11.26 4.51
C LYS A 229 18.24 -10.67 4.66
N ALA A 230 18.37 -9.37 4.96
CA ALA A 230 19.67 -8.76 5.24
C ALA A 230 20.34 -9.37 6.48
N VAL A 231 19.57 -9.58 7.55
CA VAL A 231 20.04 -10.23 8.79
C VAL A 231 20.50 -11.66 8.52
N ALA A 232 19.76 -12.44 7.74
CA ALA A 232 20.13 -13.81 7.40
C ALA A 232 21.46 -13.88 6.64
N TYR A 233 21.69 -12.97 5.69
CA TYR A 233 22.97 -12.86 4.99
C TYR A 233 24.10 -12.38 5.90
N TYR A 234 23.83 -11.46 6.83
CA TYR A 234 24.81 -10.97 7.79
C TYR A 234 25.26 -12.10 8.72
N LYS A 235 24.32 -12.80 9.36
CA LYS A 235 24.58 -13.91 10.29
C LYS A 235 25.23 -15.15 9.62
N THR A 236 25.23 -15.23 8.29
CA THR A 236 25.91 -16.28 7.51
C THR A 236 27.20 -15.80 6.82
N ASN A 237 27.74 -14.65 7.22
CA ASN A 237 28.99 -14.05 6.70
C ASN A 237 28.99 -13.79 5.18
N GLN A 238 27.82 -13.56 4.58
CA GLN A 238 27.68 -13.24 3.16
C GLN A 238 27.78 -11.72 2.95
N THR A 239 28.97 -11.15 3.19
CA THR A 239 29.21 -9.70 3.30
C THR A 239 28.65 -8.87 2.14
N GLU A 240 28.96 -9.28 0.91
CA GLU A 240 28.49 -8.56 -0.28
C GLU A 240 26.96 -8.54 -0.37
N LYS A 241 26.30 -9.66 -0.02
CA LYS A 241 24.84 -9.81 -0.15
C LYS A 241 24.10 -8.96 0.88
N TRP A 242 24.50 -9.00 2.16
CA TRP A 242 23.79 -8.22 3.18
C TRP A 242 23.99 -6.72 2.94
N GLN A 243 25.18 -6.27 2.55
CA GLN A 243 25.42 -4.86 2.23
C GLN A 243 24.60 -4.41 1.02
N LYS A 244 24.51 -5.24 -0.03
CA LYS A 244 23.67 -4.95 -1.20
C LYS A 244 22.20 -4.85 -0.83
N GLN A 245 21.71 -5.75 0.02
CA GLN A 245 20.33 -5.73 0.51
C GLN A 245 20.07 -4.51 1.42
N ALA A 246 20.98 -4.18 2.33
CA ALA A 246 20.91 -2.98 3.18
C ALA A 246 20.88 -1.68 2.35
N ARG A 247 21.71 -1.56 1.31
CA ARG A 247 21.64 -0.43 0.36
C ARG A 247 20.29 -0.35 -0.34
N LYS A 248 19.71 -1.51 -0.72
CA LYS A 248 18.37 -1.57 -1.31
C LYS A 248 17.29 -1.06 -0.34
N ILE A 249 17.38 -1.44 0.93
CA ILE A 249 16.51 -0.98 2.01
C ILE A 249 16.64 0.54 2.20
N GLY A 250 17.87 1.07 2.29
CA GLY A 250 18.11 2.52 2.40
C GLY A 250 17.56 3.31 1.22
N CYS A 251 17.76 2.82 -0.01
CA CYS A 251 17.14 3.40 -1.21
C CYS A 251 15.60 3.35 -1.15
N ARG A 252 14.98 2.30 -0.60
CA ARG A 252 13.52 2.24 -0.48
C ARG A 252 13.01 3.25 0.56
N THR A 253 13.65 3.31 1.71
CA THR A 253 13.32 4.23 2.81
C THR A 253 13.38 5.69 2.38
N ALA A 254 14.38 6.08 1.58
CA ALA A 254 14.49 7.45 1.07
C ALA A 254 13.36 7.89 0.13
N TRP A 255 12.65 6.93 -0.49
CA TRP A 255 11.64 7.20 -1.51
C TRP A 255 10.21 6.88 -1.09
N ASP A 256 10.04 5.92 -0.18
CA ASP A 256 8.74 5.42 0.24
C ASP A 256 8.50 5.76 1.71
N LYS A 257 7.69 6.80 1.94
CA LYS A 257 7.34 7.26 3.29
C LYS A 257 6.62 6.21 4.14
N PHE A 258 6.11 5.16 3.49
CA PHE A 258 5.42 4.05 4.15
C PHE A 258 6.35 2.86 4.41
N TYR A 259 7.60 2.92 3.93
CA TYR A 259 8.65 1.97 4.24
C TYR A 259 9.35 2.40 5.54
N GLN A 260 8.67 2.20 6.66
CA GLN A 260 9.11 2.69 7.96
C GLN A 260 9.88 1.57 8.71
N LEU A 261 11.10 1.82 9.14
CA LEU A 261 11.94 0.81 9.82
C LEU A 261 11.73 0.79 11.34
N ASP A 262 11.13 1.85 11.88
CA ASP A 262 10.85 2.02 13.32
C ASP A 262 9.95 0.91 13.87
N TYR A 263 9.11 0.30 13.04
CA TYR A 263 8.19 -0.74 13.49
C TYR A 263 8.82 -2.12 13.64
N LEU A 264 10.01 -2.36 13.07
CA LEU A 264 10.63 -3.70 13.05
C LEU A 264 10.80 -4.28 14.46
N GLU A 265 11.21 -3.45 15.43
CA GLU A 265 11.37 -3.86 16.83
C GLU A 265 10.04 -4.22 17.48
N ARG A 266 8.96 -3.52 17.13
CA ARG A 266 7.59 -3.81 17.60
C ARG A 266 7.08 -5.14 17.04
N GLU A 267 7.50 -5.52 15.84
CA GLU A 267 7.31 -6.86 15.27
C GLU A 267 8.26 -7.91 15.84
N GLY A 268 9.17 -7.50 16.73
CA GLY A 268 10.13 -8.40 17.34
C GLY A 268 11.33 -8.76 16.51
N ILE A 269 11.60 -8.01 15.46
CA ILE A 269 12.78 -8.18 14.62
C ILE A 269 13.92 -7.38 15.29
N GLU A 270 14.95 -8.09 15.72
CA GLU A 270 16.19 -7.51 16.23
C GLU A 270 16.90 -6.72 15.13
N ARG A 271 17.24 -5.46 15.42
CA ARG A 271 17.99 -4.59 14.53
C ARG A 271 19.50 -4.76 14.73
N ILE A 272 20.24 -4.77 13.63
CA ILE A 272 21.71 -4.92 13.61
C ILE A 272 22.31 -3.57 13.20
N GLU A 273 23.17 -3.03 14.05
CA GLU A 273 23.77 -1.70 13.90
C GLU A 273 24.47 -1.53 12.54
N GLU A 274 25.29 -2.51 12.11
CA GLU A 274 26.03 -2.43 10.85
C GLU A 274 25.12 -2.44 9.62
N ILE A 275 23.96 -3.13 9.71
CA ILE A 275 22.95 -3.10 8.65
C ILE A 275 22.32 -1.70 8.60
N ASP A 276 21.98 -1.15 9.76
CA ASP A 276 21.35 0.17 9.89
C ASP A 276 22.27 1.32 9.46
N GLU A 277 23.57 1.23 9.75
CA GLU A 277 24.57 2.18 9.25
C GLU A 277 24.59 2.23 7.72
N VAL A 278 24.63 1.06 7.06
CA VAL A 278 24.61 0.97 5.60
C VAL A 278 23.29 1.48 5.00
N ILE A 279 22.17 1.21 5.68
CA ILE A 279 20.85 1.77 5.33
C ILE A 279 20.90 3.30 5.40
N CYS A 280 21.39 3.88 6.51
CA CYS A 280 21.46 5.32 6.73
C CYS A 280 22.37 6.03 5.71
N LEU A 281 23.55 5.47 5.44
CA LEU A 281 24.47 5.97 4.40
C LEU A 281 23.84 5.97 3.00
N SER A 282 22.93 5.03 2.73
CA SER A 282 22.27 4.90 1.44
C SER A 282 21.02 5.78 1.34
N SER A 283 20.30 6.00 2.44
CA SER A 283 19.12 6.86 2.47
C SER A 283 19.45 8.34 2.31
N ASN A 284 20.64 8.76 2.75
CA ASN A 284 21.10 10.15 2.65
C ASN A 284 21.57 10.54 1.24
N LYS A 285 21.81 9.56 0.36
CA LYS A 285 22.17 9.85 -1.04
C LYS A 285 20.93 10.34 -1.78
N LYS A 286 21.09 11.39 -2.60
CA LYS A 286 20.01 11.96 -3.44
C LYS A 286 19.18 10.82 -4.06
N PRO A 287 17.84 10.95 -4.09
CA PRO A 287 16.94 9.87 -4.44
C PRO A 287 17.44 9.10 -5.67
N LEU A 288 18.06 7.94 -5.44
CA LEU A 288 18.52 7.07 -6.52
C LEU A 288 17.29 6.52 -7.18
N PHE A 289 17.12 6.82 -8.46
CA PHE A 289 16.02 6.36 -9.31
C PHE A 289 15.68 4.89 -9.03
N CYS A 290 14.53 4.64 -8.37
CA CYS A 290 14.10 3.28 -8.06
C CYS A 290 13.61 2.59 -9.33
N VAL A 291 14.48 1.82 -9.98
CA VAL A 291 14.19 1.13 -11.25
C VAL A 291 12.91 0.28 -11.17
N GLU A 292 12.67 -0.42 -10.04
CA GLU A 292 11.44 -1.21 -9.84
C GLU A 292 10.18 -0.34 -9.92
N LYS A 293 10.14 0.79 -9.21
CA LYS A 293 9.01 1.74 -9.26
C LYS A 293 8.93 2.46 -10.60
N PHE A 294 10.05 2.78 -11.25
CA PHE A 294 10.04 3.38 -12.58
C PHE A 294 9.49 2.42 -13.63
N ILE A 295 9.88 1.14 -13.60
CA ILE A 295 9.31 0.13 -14.50
C ILE A 295 7.81 0.01 -14.25
N LEU A 296 7.35 0.04 -13.00
CA LEU A 296 5.92 0.06 -12.68
C LEU A 296 5.23 1.31 -13.21
N PHE A 297 5.87 2.48 -13.07
CA PHE A 297 5.39 3.74 -13.63
C PHE A 297 5.27 3.63 -15.15
N VAL A 298 6.34 3.29 -15.87
CA VAL A 298 6.35 3.12 -17.33
C VAL A 298 5.30 2.12 -17.79
N LYS A 299 5.14 0.98 -17.11
CA LYS A 299 4.10 -0.01 -17.45
C LYS A 299 2.68 0.52 -17.25
N ARG A 300 2.49 1.51 -16.37
CA ARG A 300 1.20 2.14 -16.08
C ARG A 300 0.97 3.42 -16.87
N THR A 301 2.01 4.09 -17.34
CA THR A 301 1.91 5.34 -18.09
C THR A 301 0.94 5.21 -19.27
N PRO A 302 0.91 4.12 -20.08
CA PRO A 302 -0.10 3.96 -21.12
C PRO A 302 -1.53 3.96 -20.59
N TRP A 303 -1.79 3.30 -19.46
CA TRP A 303 -3.12 3.26 -18.85
C TRP A 303 -3.50 4.62 -18.24
N ILE A 304 -2.56 5.31 -17.59
CA ILE A 304 -2.76 6.67 -17.06
C ILE A 304 -3.02 7.64 -18.21
N ALA A 305 -2.20 7.60 -19.26
CA ALA A 305 -2.37 8.41 -20.46
C ALA A 305 -3.70 8.11 -21.16
N TRP A 306 -4.11 6.85 -21.24
CA TRP A 306 -5.42 6.45 -21.76
C TRP A 306 -6.56 6.99 -20.91
N ARG A 307 -6.46 6.93 -19.58
CA ARG A 307 -7.45 7.51 -18.65
C ARG A 307 -7.55 9.03 -18.82
N ILE A 308 -6.41 9.71 -18.89
CA ILE A 308 -6.34 11.16 -19.15
C ILE A 308 -6.96 11.45 -20.52
N PHE A 309 -6.60 10.70 -21.56
CA PHE A 309 -7.19 10.83 -22.88
C PHE A 309 -8.71 10.65 -22.84
N LEU A 310 -9.24 9.64 -22.14
CA LEU A 310 -10.68 9.46 -22.00
C LEU A 310 -11.37 10.61 -21.25
N MET A 311 -10.72 11.12 -20.20
CA MET A 311 -11.24 12.25 -19.42
C MET A 311 -11.27 13.54 -20.24
N TYR A 312 -10.24 13.78 -21.04
CA TYR A 312 -10.08 14.96 -21.87
C TYR A 312 -10.39 14.68 -23.33
N ARG A 313 -11.13 13.61 -23.65
CA ARG A 313 -11.27 13.14 -25.04
C ARG A 313 -11.75 14.23 -25.97
N TYR A 314 -12.69 15.06 -25.50
CA TYR A 314 -13.20 16.19 -26.26
C TYR A 314 -12.16 17.30 -26.39
N ALA A 315 -11.47 17.67 -25.31
CA ALA A 315 -10.40 18.68 -25.38
C ALA A 315 -9.25 18.22 -26.31
N VAL A 316 -8.86 16.95 -26.26
CA VAL A 316 -7.86 16.36 -27.17
C VAL A 316 -8.40 16.33 -28.60
N LEU A 317 -9.65 15.91 -28.83
CA LEU A 317 -10.28 15.94 -30.15
C LEU A 317 -10.37 17.36 -30.71
N TYR A 318 -10.76 18.35 -29.90
CA TYR A 318 -10.80 19.75 -30.31
C TYR A 318 -9.41 20.31 -30.61
N PHE A 319 -8.40 19.94 -29.81
CA PHE A 319 -7.02 20.29 -30.07
C PHE A 319 -6.51 19.70 -31.40
N LEU A 320 -6.77 18.42 -31.65
CA LEU A 320 -6.41 17.75 -32.91
C LEU A 320 -7.17 18.34 -34.11
N ALA A 321 -8.47 18.61 -33.97
CA ALA A 321 -9.27 19.27 -34.99
C ALA A 321 -8.75 20.69 -35.29
N GLY A 322 -8.36 21.43 -34.25
CA GLY A 322 -7.72 22.74 -34.38
C GLY A 322 -6.39 22.68 -35.14
N LEU A 323 -5.53 21.69 -34.85
CA LEU A 323 -4.28 21.48 -35.58
C LEU A 323 -4.51 21.18 -37.07
N VAL A 324 -5.51 20.35 -37.38
CA VAL A 324 -5.89 20.06 -38.78
C VAL A 324 -6.39 21.32 -39.47
N LEU A 325 -7.26 22.10 -38.81
CA LEU A 325 -7.79 23.36 -39.34
C LEU A 325 -6.66 24.37 -39.62
N VAL A 326 -5.74 24.57 -38.67
CA VAL A 326 -4.58 25.45 -38.83
C VAL A 326 -3.72 24.99 -40.00
N GLY A 327 -3.46 23.69 -40.13
CA GLY A 327 -2.72 23.14 -41.27
C GLY A 327 -3.41 23.40 -42.62
N MET A 328 -4.74 23.27 -42.69
CA MET A 328 -5.52 23.58 -43.89
C MET A 328 -5.44 25.07 -44.25
N VAL A 329 -5.58 25.97 -43.27
CA VAL A 329 -5.47 27.43 -43.48
C VAL A 329 -4.07 27.80 -43.94
N LEU A 330 -3.02 27.24 -43.31
CA LEU A 330 -1.63 27.50 -43.68
C LEU A 330 -1.33 27.05 -45.12
N ARG A 331 -1.85 25.89 -45.52
CA ARG A 331 -1.73 25.39 -46.88
C ARG A 331 -2.40 26.33 -47.89
N LEU A 332 -3.64 26.75 -47.63
CA LEU A 332 -4.35 27.70 -48.51
C LEU A 332 -3.61 29.04 -48.62
N PHE A 333 -3.04 29.52 -47.52
CA PHE A 333 -2.24 30.74 -47.51
C PHE A 333 -0.95 30.60 -48.34
N LEU A 334 -0.24 29.47 -48.25
CA LEU A 334 0.92 29.19 -49.09
C LEU A 334 0.54 29.06 -50.57
N GLU A 335 -0.58 28.39 -50.88
CA GLU A 335 -1.11 28.30 -52.24
C GLU A 335 -1.48 29.69 -52.81
N TYR A 336 -1.96 30.61 -51.96
CA TYR A 336 -2.22 32.00 -52.34
C TYR A 336 -0.93 32.78 -52.62
N LEU A 337 0.11 32.65 -51.80
CA LEU A 337 1.40 33.33 -51.99
C LEU A 337 2.18 32.85 -53.23
N MET A 338 1.92 31.63 -53.69
CA MET A 338 2.54 31.07 -54.90
C MET A 338 1.83 31.47 -56.19
N ARG A 339 0.64 32.07 -56.10
CA ARG A 339 -0.09 32.65 -57.23
C ARG A 339 0.21 34.13 -57.35
#